data_AF-A0A537SWU5-F1
#
_entry.id   AF-A0A537SWU5-F1
#
_cell.length_a   1.000
_cell.length_b   1.000
_cell.length_c   1.000
_cell.angle_alpha   90.00
_cell.angle_beta   90.00
_cell.angle_gamma   90.00
#
_symmetry.space_group_name_H-M   'P 1'
#
loop_
_entity.id
_entity.type
_entity.pdbx_description
1 polymer ?
#
loop_
_entity_poly.entity_id
_entity_poly.type
_entity_poly.pdbx_seq_one_letter_code
_entity_poly.pdbx_strand_id
1 'polypeptide(L)'
;MGDFVPGYETSAWAGVGAPKNTPADIVDRLNKEINAVLADSKSKARLADFGASLLAGSPADFGRFLADEVEKWAKVVKFSGAKPD
;
A
#
# COMPACT_ATOMS: atom_id res chain seq x y z
N MET A 1 -26.25 -4.40 -4.58
CA MET A 1 -26.39 -2.93 -4.61
C MET A 1 -25.56 -2.43 -3.43
N GLY A 2 -24.28 -2.08 -3.67
CA GLY A 2 -23.41 -1.53 -2.64
C GLY A 2 -23.51 -0.02 -2.68
N ASP A 3 -23.66 0.63 -1.53
CA ASP A 3 -23.65 2.08 -1.45
C ASP A 3 -22.23 2.58 -1.73
N PHE A 4 -21.99 3.05 -2.96
CA PHE A 4 -20.74 3.72 -3.32
C PHE A 4 -20.92 5.22 -3.15
N VAL A 5 -20.03 5.85 -2.39
CA VAL A 5 -19.88 7.31 -2.46
C VAL A 5 -19.24 7.62 -3.82
N PRO A 6 -19.82 8.49 -4.68
CA PRO A 6 -19.22 8.80 -5.97
C PRO A 6 -17.79 9.33 -5.82
N GLY A 7 -16.82 8.70 -6.50
CA GLY A 7 -15.39 8.99 -6.36
C GLY A 7 -14.68 8.26 -5.20
N TYR A 8 -15.38 7.36 -4.51
CA TYR A 8 -14.83 6.60 -3.38
C TYR A 8 -14.54 5.15 -3.78
N GLU A 9 -13.26 4.89 -4.04
CA GLU A 9 -12.74 3.53 -4.19
C GLU A 9 -12.08 3.09 -2.87
N THR A 10 -12.49 1.93 -2.36
CA THR A 10 -11.87 1.28 -1.20
C THR A 10 -11.12 0.05 -1.68
N SER A 11 -9.81 0.20 -1.81
CA SER A 11 -8.90 -0.90 -2.12
C SER A 11 -8.02 -1.12 -0.91
N ALA A 12 -8.00 -2.34 -0.39
CA ALA A 12 -7.08 -2.71 0.69
C ALA A 12 -5.67 -2.85 0.10
N TRP A 13 -4.68 -2.31 0.80
CA TRP A 13 -3.29 -2.37 0.37
C TRP A 13 -2.42 -3.01 1.45
N ALA A 14 -1.31 -3.59 1.00
CA ALA A 14 -0.26 -4.12 1.86
C ALA A 14 1.09 -3.60 1.37
N GLY A 15 2.03 -3.40 2.28
CA GLY A 15 3.38 -2.98 1.97
C GLY A 15 4.37 -3.35 3.05
N VAL A 16 5.65 -3.05 2.81
CA VAL A 16 6.75 -3.41 3.72
C VAL A 16 7.35 -2.14 4.30
N GLY A 17 7.40 -2.04 5.62
CA GLY A 17 8.05 -0.97 6.36
C GLY A 17 9.33 -1.44 7.04
N ALA A 18 10.27 -0.52 7.24
CA ALA A 18 11.47 -0.72 8.04
C ALA A 18 11.49 0.26 9.24
N PRO A 19 12.24 -0.04 10.32
CA PRO A 19 12.38 0.87 11.45
C PRO A 19 12.84 2.28 11.05
N LYS A 20 12.44 3.27 11.85
CA LYS A 20 12.93 4.64 11.69
C LYS A 20 14.47 4.66 11.75
N ASN A 21 15.09 5.38 10.83
CA ASN A 21 16.55 5.49 10.66
C ASN A 21 17.25 4.22 10.15
N THR A 22 16.53 3.26 9.56
CA THR A 22 17.20 2.24 8.74
C THR A 22 18.04 2.93 7.65
N PRO A 23 19.32 2.57 7.47
CA PRO A 23 20.18 3.15 6.45
C PRO A 23 19.57 3.06 5.04
N ALA A 24 19.76 4.12 4.25
CA ALA A 24 19.14 4.24 2.92
C ALA A 24 19.53 3.10 1.99
N ASP A 25 20.81 2.67 2.03
CA ASP A 25 21.32 1.55 1.24
C ASP A 25 20.61 0.22 1.57
N ILE A 26 20.23 0.01 2.82
CA ILE A 26 19.44 -1.17 3.24
C ILE A 26 18.02 -1.08 2.71
N VAL A 27 17.39 0.10 2.79
CA VAL A 27 16.05 0.32 2.24
C VAL A 27 16.03 0.11 0.72
N ASP A 28 17.04 0.64 0.03
CA ASP A 28 17.19 0.51 -1.42
C ASP A 28 17.39 -0.96 -1.83
N ARG A 29 18.23 -1.69 -1.09
CA ARG A 29 18.41 -3.12 -1.30
C ARG A 29 17.11 -3.89 -1.10
N LEU A 30 16.38 -3.64 -0.01
CA LEU A 30 15.10 -4.30 0.25
C LEU A 30 14.09 -4.01 -0.85
N ASN A 31 13.95 -2.75 -1.27
CA ASN A 31 13.06 -2.36 -2.36
C ASN A 31 13.40 -3.06 -3.67
N LYS A 32 14.69 -3.14 -4.01
CA LYS A 32 15.15 -3.83 -5.21
C LYS A 32 14.76 -5.31 -5.20
N GLU A 33 15.01 -6.02 -4.11
CA GLU A 33 14.68 -7.45 -4.01
C GLU A 33 13.16 -7.69 -4.01
N ILE A 34 12.39 -6.84 -3.33
CA ILE A 34 10.92 -6.89 -3.36
C ILE A 34 10.41 -6.72 -4.80
N ASN A 35 10.90 -5.70 -5.52
CA ASN A 35 10.51 -5.47 -6.91
C ASN A 35 10.91 -6.65 -7.82
N ALA A 36 12.04 -7.31 -7.57
CA ALA A 36 12.42 -8.51 -8.30
C ALA A 36 11.44 -9.68 -8.06
N VAL A 37 11.03 -9.90 -6.81
CA VAL A 37 10.01 -10.93 -6.48
C VAL A 37 8.66 -10.58 -7.11
N LEU A 38 8.25 -9.32 -7.07
CA LEU A 38 7.03 -8.85 -7.73
C LEU A 38 7.09 -8.98 -9.25
N ALA A 39 8.29 -9.04 -9.85
CA ALA A 39 8.47 -9.25 -11.29
C ALA A 39 8.36 -10.73 -11.70
N ASP A 40 8.64 -11.68 -10.79
CA ASP A 40 8.56 -13.13 -11.03
C ASP A 40 7.11 -13.55 -11.35
N SER A 41 6.93 -14.23 -12.49
CA SER A 41 5.65 -14.74 -12.97
C SER A 41 4.93 -15.65 -11.96
N LYS A 42 5.66 -16.45 -11.18
CA LYS A 42 5.07 -17.34 -10.19
C LYS A 42 4.48 -16.55 -9.02
N SER A 43 5.21 -15.55 -8.54
CA SER A 43 4.77 -14.64 -7.50
C SER A 43 3.60 -13.78 -7.96
N LYS A 44 3.65 -13.26 -9.19
CA LYS A 44 2.54 -12.53 -9.84
C LYS A 44 1.26 -13.34 -9.86
N ALA A 45 1.32 -14.57 -10.38
CA ALA A 45 0.16 -15.44 -10.46
C ALA A 45 -0.41 -15.72 -9.07
N ARG A 46 0.46 -16.03 -8.10
CA ARG A 46 0.00 -16.32 -6.74
C ARG A 46 -0.66 -15.13 -6.06
N LEU A 47 -0.15 -13.92 -6.25
CA LEU A 47 -0.74 -12.70 -5.69
C LEU A 47 -2.06 -12.34 -6.40
N ALA A 48 -2.13 -12.57 -7.72
CA ALA A 48 -3.36 -12.40 -8.49
C ALA A 48 -4.46 -13.38 -8.04
N ASP A 49 -4.13 -14.62 -7.63
CA ASP A 49 -5.09 -15.57 -7.04
C ASP A 49 -5.77 -15.00 -5.77
N PHE A 50 -5.07 -14.12 -5.04
CA PHE A 50 -5.59 -13.43 -3.86
C PHE A 50 -6.29 -12.11 -4.20
N GLY A 51 -6.48 -11.79 -5.48
CA GLY A 51 -7.07 -10.53 -5.93
C GLY A 51 -6.16 -9.31 -5.77
N ALA A 52 -4.88 -9.51 -5.45
CA ALA A 52 -3.93 -8.41 -5.30
C ALA A 52 -3.44 -7.92 -6.67
N SER A 53 -3.46 -6.60 -6.85
CA SER A 53 -2.77 -5.93 -7.96
C SER A 53 -1.41 -5.45 -7.48
N LEU A 54 -0.37 -5.69 -8.27
CA LEU A 54 1.00 -5.37 -7.86
C LEU A 54 1.29 -3.89 -8.06
N LEU A 55 1.69 -3.22 -6.98
CA LEU A 55 2.21 -1.87 -6.97
C LEU A 55 3.73 -1.93 -6.80
N ALA A 56 4.45 -2.00 -7.92
CA ALA A 56 5.88 -1.82 -7.93
C ALA A 56 6.21 -0.32 -7.97
N GLY A 57 7.29 0.09 -7.31
CA GLY A 57 7.69 1.50 -7.23
C GLY A 57 8.90 1.73 -6.35
N SER A 58 9.28 2.99 -6.18
CA SER A 58 10.34 3.40 -5.27
C SER A 58 9.84 3.51 -3.82
N PRO A 59 10.74 3.48 -2.81
CA PRO A 59 10.37 3.76 -1.42
C PRO A 59 9.69 5.13 -1.26
N ALA A 60 10.10 6.12 -2.05
CA ALA A 60 9.52 7.46 -2.05
C ALA A 60 8.09 7.48 -2.62
N ASP A 61 7.80 6.69 -3.66
CA ASP A 61 6.45 6.54 -4.20
C ASP A 61 5.52 5.91 -3.17
N PHE A 62 5.99 4.85 -2.50
CA PHE A 62 5.22 4.21 -1.44
C PHE A 62 4.98 5.14 -0.25
N GLY A 63 5.98 5.94 0.14
CA GLY A 63 5.82 6.95 1.19
C GLY A 63 4.78 8.01 0.86
N ARG A 64 4.71 8.46 -0.41
CA ARG A 64 3.67 9.39 -0.88
C ARG A 64 2.27 8.75 -0.84
N PHE A 65 2.14 7.55 -1.39
CA PHE A 65 0.89 6.79 -1.35
C PHE A 65 0.36 6.61 0.08
N LEU A 66 1.25 6.27 1.03
CA LEU A 66 0.87 6.13 2.44
C LEU A 66 0.35 7.45 3.03
N ALA A 67 1.01 8.57 2.73
CA ALA A 67 0.57 9.88 3.21
C ALA A 67 -0.82 10.25 2.66
N ASP A 68 -1.07 9.99 1.38
CA ASP A 68 -2.34 10.25 0.71
C ASP A 68 -3.47 9.37 1.30
N GLU A 69 -3.20 8.08 1.55
CA GLU A 69 -4.15 7.17 2.18
C GLU A 69 -4.46 7.60 3.62
N VAL A 70 -3.46 7.99 4.40
CA VAL A 70 -3.68 8.52 5.75
C VAL A 70 -4.55 9.78 5.72
N GLU A 71 -4.31 10.71 4.79
CA GLU A 71 -5.12 11.92 4.67
C GLU A 71 -6.57 11.60 4.28
N LYS A 72 -6.76 10.70 3.30
CA LYS A 72 -8.07 10.24 2.86
C LYS A 72 -8.86 9.59 4.00
N TRP A 73 -8.27 8.62 4.68
CA TRP A 73 -8.95 7.88 5.74
C TRP A 73 -9.17 8.71 7.01
N ALA A 74 -8.30 9.68 7.31
CA ALA A 74 -8.54 10.64 8.40
C ALA A 74 -9.81 11.46 8.17
N LYS A 75 -10.07 11.90 6.92
CA LYS A 75 -11.33 12.60 6.56
C LYS A 75 -12.54 11.70 6.75
N VAL A 76 -12.45 10.43 6.34
CA VAL A 76 -13.54 9.44 6.48
C VAL A 76 -13.86 9.20 7.95
N VAL A 77 -12.86 8.91 8.79
CA VAL A 77 -13.04 8.68 10.24
C VAL A 77 -13.67 9.90 10.91
N LYS A 78 -13.21 11.10 10.58
CA LYS A 78 -13.79 12.34 11.10
C LYS A 78 -15.25 12.54 10.69
N PHE A 79 -15.59 12.23 9.44
CA PHE A 79 -16.95 12.36 8.92
C PHE A 79 -17.91 11.32 9.50
N SER A 80 -17.47 10.06 9.60
CA SER A 80 -18.31 8.96 10.10
C SER A 80 -18.49 8.99 11.63
N GLY A 81 -17.61 9.67 12.35
CA GLY A 81 -17.58 9.65 13.82
C GLY A 81 -17.04 8.34 14.40
N ALA A 82 -16.44 7.48 13.56
CA ALA A 82 -15.85 6.22 13.99
C ALA A 82 -14.73 6.46 15.00
N LYS A 83 -14.60 5.55 15.98
CA LYS A 83 -13.55 5.55 16.99
C LYS A 83 -12.96 4.15 17.09
N PRO A 84 -11.67 4.02 17.43
CA PRO A 84 -11.15 2.74 17.92
C PRO A 84 -11.93 2.34 19.17
N ASP A 85 -12.25 1.05 19.28
CA ASP A 85 -12.83 0.45 20.50
C ASP A 85 -11.83 0.48 21.67
#